data_AF-A0A497G541-F1
#
_entry.id   AF-A0A497G541-F1
#
_cell.length_a   1.000
_cell.length_b   1.000
_cell.length_c   1.000
_cell.angle_alpha   90.00
_cell.angle_beta   90.00
_cell.angle_gamma   90.00
#
_symmetry.space_group_name_H-M   'P 1'
#
loop_
_entity.id
_entity.type
_entity.pdbx_description
1 polymer ?
#
loop_
_entity_poly.entity_id
_entity_poly.type
_entity_poly.pdbx_seq_one_letter_code
_entity_poly.pdbx_strand_id
1 'polypeptide(L)'
;MPTPVYKEKGTRKLVIGIIIGLLVGAVIGLGIGYTLLSSEVEELEKRCNILQDKLKMISSKYNALQNNYNSLQKKYTSLRENYTRLLNTFKQLQELSELFEKQTREVFYYKIFTIYNYKTDEYWYVWYKIKAEDYYHYRFDVKTHTPAQLNNRFTEELIVKTVTSWRDKESSVIREIASDLWDISEGDKELFVNLVIQFVHQICYNETTYTKYPVETLVEGSGDCDNVAVLAASILNAKGFDVIVMLVEADGVGHA
;
A
#
# COMPACT_ATOMS: atom_id res chain seq x y z
N MET A 1 6.43 115.97 73.03
CA MET A 1 7.36 114.86 72.68
C MET A 1 6.66 113.53 72.95
N PRO A 2 6.98 112.48 72.19
CA PRO A 2 6.05 111.72 71.35
C PRO A 2 5.56 110.42 72.03
N THR A 3 4.53 109.76 71.51
CA THR A 3 4.72 108.54 70.67
C THR A 3 3.40 108.12 70.02
N PRO A 4 3.42 107.61 68.78
CA PRO A 4 2.24 107.07 68.10
C PRO A 4 2.00 105.63 68.57
N VAL A 5 0.74 105.24 68.82
CA VAL A 5 0.40 103.81 68.96
C VAL A 5 -0.60 103.43 67.88
N TYR A 6 -0.11 102.50 67.06
CA TYR A 6 -0.52 102.14 65.72
C TYR A 6 -1.82 101.31 65.70
N LYS A 7 -2.63 101.43 64.64
CA LYS A 7 -3.80 100.57 64.36
C LYS A 7 -3.34 99.10 64.17
N GLU A 8 -3.20 98.35 65.26
CA GLU A 8 -2.64 96.98 65.21
C GLU A 8 -3.68 95.86 65.01
N LYS A 9 -4.99 96.18 64.98
CA LYS A 9 -6.05 95.17 64.80
C LYS A 9 -6.33 94.78 63.33
N GLY A 10 -5.93 95.61 62.36
CA GLY A 10 -6.16 95.36 60.92
C GLY A 10 -5.05 94.54 60.27
N THR A 11 -3.79 94.84 60.57
CA THR A 11 -2.60 94.17 60.05
C THR A 11 -2.45 92.74 60.56
N ARG A 12 -2.76 92.47 61.83
CA ARG A 12 -2.66 91.12 62.40
C ARG A 12 -3.67 90.14 61.80
N LYS A 13 -4.90 90.58 61.52
CA LYS A 13 -5.92 89.78 60.81
C LYS A 13 -5.53 89.50 59.36
N LEU A 14 -4.86 90.47 58.72
CA LEU A 14 -4.42 90.36 57.32
C LEU A 14 -3.23 89.40 57.18
N VAL A 15 -2.26 89.47 58.09
CA VAL A 15 -1.13 88.52 58.15
C VAL A 15 -1.61 87.09 58.48
N ILE A 16 -2.55 86.93 59.42
CA ILE A 16 -3.16 85.63 59.72
C ILE A 16 -3.92 85.08 58.50
N GLY A 17 -4.66 85.92 57.78
CA GLY A 17 -5.35 85.53 56.54
C GLY A 17 -4.40 85.05 55.43
N ILE A 18 -3.25 85.70 55.27
CA ILE A 18 -2.21 85.29 54.30
C ILE A 18 -1.58 83.95 54.70
N ILE A 19 -1.25 83.77 55.99
CA ILE A 19 -0.66 82.52 56.48
C ILE A 19 -1.65 81.36 56.33
N ILE A 20 -2.92 81.57 56.66
CA ILE A 20 -3.98 80.56 56.46
C ILE A 20 -4.15 80.26 54.97
N GLY A 21 -4.17 81.28 54.10
CA GLY A 21 -4.27 81.10 52.65
C GLY A 21 -3.10 80.30 52.06
N LEU A 22 -1.86 80.55 52.51
CA LEU A 22 -0.67 79.81 52.10
C LEU A 22 -0.68 78.37 52.62
N LEU A 23 -1.10 78.15 53.87
CA LEU A 23 -1.23 76.81 54.45
C LEU A 23 -2.31 75.99 53.72
N VAL A 24 -3.47 76.59 53.47
CA VAL A 24 -4.56 75.96 52.70
C VAL A 24 -4.11 75.67 51.27
N GLY A 25 -3.45 76.62 50.61
CA GLY A 25 -2.89 76.43 49.26
C GLY A 25 -1.84 75.32 49.20
N ALA A 26 -0.95 75.23 50.19
CA ALA A 26 0.04 74.15 50.29
C ALA A 26 -0.61 72.79 50.55
N VAL A 27 -1.61 72.72 51.43
CA VAL A 27 -2.36 71.49 51.72
C VAL A 27 -3.14 71.02 50.48
N ILE A 28 -3.81 71.93 49.77
CA ILE A 28 -4.52 71.60 48.53
C ILE A 28 -3.53 71.19 47.44
N GLY A 29 -2.41 71.91 47.28
CA GLY A 29 -1.38 71.58 46.29
C GLY A 29 -0.73 70.22 46.53
N LEU A 30 -0.41 69.90 47.79
CA LEU A 30 0.08 68.57 48.19
C LEU A 30 -0.99 67.49 48.01
N GLY A 31 -2.26 67.79 48.29
CA GLY A 31 -3.38 66.89 48.05
C GLY A 31 -3.55 66.54 46.57
N ILE A 32 -3.56 67.56 45.69
CA ILE A 32 -3.66 67.37 44.24
C ILE A 32 -2.44 66.60 43.71
N GLY A 33 -1.23 66.97 44.15
CA GLY A 33 0.01 66.27 43.78
C GLY A 33 0.01 64.80 44.21
N TYR A 34 -0.46 64.50 45.42
CA TYR A 34 -0.62 63.13 45.92
C TYR A 34 -1.67 62.35 45.13
N THR A 35 -2.81 62.97 44.78
CA THR A 35 -3.85 62.30 43.97
C THR A 35 -3.38 62.00 42.53
N LEU A 36 -2.58 62.87 41.93
CA LEU A 36 -2.03 62.66 40.58
C LEU A 36 -0.96 61.56 40.60
N LEU A 37 -0.06 61.59 41.58
CA LEU A 37 0.98 60.57 41.73
C LEU A 37 0.40 59.19 42.09
N SER A 38 -0.61 59.14 42.97
CA SER A 38 -1.30 57.88 43.29
C SER A 38 -2.04 57.30 42.07
N SER A 39 -2.64 58.14 41.22
CA SER A 39 -3.22 57.71 39.94
C SER A 39 -2.17 57.12 38.98
N GLU A 40 -1.00 57.74 38.89
CA GLU A 40 0.09 57.26 38.02
C GLU A 40 0.69 55.94 38.54
N VAL A 41 0.83 55.80 39.86
CA VAL A 41 1.25 54.56 40.52
C VAL A 41 0.24 53.43 40.29
N GLU A 42 -1.07 53.71 40.38
CA GLU A 42 -2.11 52.72 40.12
C GLU A 42 -2.12 52.26 38.65
N GLU A 43 -1.89 53.18 37.71
CA GLU A 43 -1.77 52.84 36.29
C GLU A 43 -0.52 51.99 36.02
N LEU A 44 0.61 52.33 36.65
CA LEU A 44 1.85 51.56 36.55
C LEU A 44 1.67 50.14 37.10
N GLU A 45 0.98 50.01 38.24
CA GLU A 45 0.66 48.72 38.85
C GLU A 45 -0.20 47.85 37.93
N LYS A 46 -1.23 48.42 37.30
CA LYS A 46 -2.05 47.72 36.28
C LYS A 46 -1.21 47.26 35.10
N ARG A 47 -0.31 48.12 34.58
CA ARG A 47 0.60 47.76 33.48
C ARG A 47 1.55 46.64 33.87
N CYS A 48 2.12 46.70 35.07
CA CYS A 48 2.97 45.64 35.62
C CYS A 48 2.24 44.30 35.71
N ASN A 49 1.00 44.30 36.22
CA ASN A 49 0.17 43.09 36.29
C ASN A 49 -0.14 42.50 34.91
N ILE A 50 -0.51 43.33 33.94
CA ILE A 50 -0.75 42.90 32.55
C ILE A 50 0.53 42.30 31.92
N LEU A 51 1.68 42.94 32.13
CA LEU A 51 2.96 42.44 31.64
C LEU A 51 3.31 41.10 32.27
N GLN A 52 3.08 40.94 33.57
CA GLN A 52 3.30 39.68 34.29
C GLN A 52 2.42 38.55 33.74
N ASP A 53 1.15 38.83 33.43
CA ASP A 53 0.24 37.84 32.85
C ASP A 53 0.62 37.48 31.41
N LYS A 54 1.02 38.47 30.60
CA LYS A 54 1.58 38.20 29.25
C LYS A 54 2.82 37.32 29.33
N LEU A 55 3.69 37.55 30.30
CA LEU A 55 4.90 36.75 30.51
C LEU A 55 4.55 35.31 30.91
N LYS A 56 3.58 35.11 31.81
CA LYS A 56 3.06 33.77 32.15
C LYS A 56 2.47 33.06 30.92
N MET A 57 1.68 33.77 30.11
CA MET A 57 1.09 33.22 28.89
C MET A 57 2.16 32.81 27.87
N ILE A 58 3.16 33.66 27.64
CA ILE A 58 4.28 33.36 26.73
C ILE A 58 5.06 32.15 27.24
N SER A 59 5.33 32.07 28.55
CA SER A 59 6.00 30.91 29.16
C SER A 59 5.20 29.62 28.96
N SER A 60 3.87 29.66 29.13
CA SER A 60 3.00 28.51 28.87
C SER A 60 3.03 28.09 27.39
N LYS A 61 2.94 29.04 26.45
CA LYS A 61 3.04 28.77 25.01
C LYS A 61 4.40 28.19 24.63
N TYR A 62 5.48 28.70 25.21
CA TYR A 62 6.83 28.18 25.03
C TYR A 62 6.93 26.72 25.49
N ASN A 63 6.42 26.40 26.68
CA ASN A 63 6.42 25.03 27.20
C ASN A 63 5.59 24.08 26.32
N ALA A 64 4.42 24.51 25.84
CA ALA A 64 3.60 23.74 24.92
C ALA A 64 4.33 23.48 23.59
N LEU A 65 4.99 24.50 23.03
CA LEU A 65 5.78 24.36 21.81
C LEU A 65 6.97 23.42 22.00
N GLN A 66 7.69 23.52 23.13
CA GLN A 66 8.79 22.62 23.46
C GLN A 66 8.31 21.16 23.57
N ASN A 67 7.16 20.93 24.20
CA ASN A 67 6.57 19.60 24.29
C ASN A 67 6.18 19.04 22.90
N ASN A 68 5.59 19.89 22.06
CA ASN A 68 5.25 19.53 20.69
C ASN A 68 6.50 19.20 19.86
N TYR A 69 7.56 20.00 19.99
CA TYR A 69 8.85 19.75 19.35
C TYR A 69 9.43 18.40 19.78
N ASN A 70 9.47 18.12 21.09
CA ASN A 70 9.96 16.86 21.63
C ASN A 70 9.12 15.67 21.11
N SER A 71 7.80 15.83 21.01
CA SER A 71 6.90 14.80 20.47
C SER A 71 7.17 14.54 18.98
N LEU A 72 7.30 15.61 18.19
CA LEU A 72 7.59 15.51 16.77
C LEU A 72 8.95 14.86 16.52
N GLN A 73 9.97 15.21 17.31
CA GLN A 73 11.29 14.60 17.23
C GLN A 73 11.25 13.09 17.49
N LYS A 74 10.48 12.64 18.50
CA LYS A 74 10.27 11.20 18.75
C LYS A 74 9.59 10.50 17.58
N LYS A 75 8.55 11.10 17.00
CA LYS A 75 7.87 10.57 15.82
C LYS A 75 8.80 10.46 14.61
N TYR A 76 9.63 11.49 14.40
CA TYR A 76 10.63 11.49 13.33
C TYR A 76 11.66 10.37 13.51
N THR A 77 12.19 10.18 14.72
CA THR A 77 13.12 9.08 15.01
C THR A 77 12.48 7.72 14.73
N SER A 78 11.25 7.49 15.20
CA SER A 78 10.54 6.24 14.94
C SER A 78 10.29 6.00 13.45
N LEU A 79 9.89 7.03 12.70
CA LEU A 79 9.70 6.93 11.25
C LEU A 79 11.01 6.58 10.54
N ARG A 80 12.13 7.21 10.93
CA ARG A 80 13.45 6.94 10.37
C ARG A 80 13.89 5.49 10.63
N GLU A 81 13.66 4.98 11.84
CA GLU A 81 13.95 3.60 12.20
C GLU A 81 13.10 2.62 11.38
N ASN A 82 11.80 2.88 11.26
CA ASN A 82 10.89 2.07 10.44
C ASN A 82 11.30 2.06 8.97
N TYR A 83 11.67 3.22 8.41
CA TYR A 83 12.17 3.32 7.04
C TYR A 83 13.46 2.52 6.84
N THR A 84 14.39 2.60 7.80
CA THR A 84 15.65 1.84 7.75
C THR A 84 15.38 0.33 7.79
N ARG A 85 14.44 -0.12 8.63
CA ARG A 85 14.03 -1.51 8.69
C ARG A 85 13.41 -1.97 7.37
N LEU A 86 12.50 -1.18 6.81
CA LEU A 86 11.87 -1.48 5.52
C LEU A 86 12.90 -1.61 4.40
N LEU A 87 13.87 -0.70 4.33
CA LEU A 87 14.95 -0.74 3.35
C LEU A 87 15.78 -2.02 3.47
N ASN A 88 16.09 -2.44 4.71
CA ASN A 88 16.83 -3.68 4.94
C ASN A 88 16.01 -4.90 4.52
N THR A 89 14.71 -4.95 4.84
CA THR A 89 13.83 -6.03 4.40
C THR A 89 13.73 -6.09 2.87
N PHE A 90 13.63 -4.95 2.20
CA PHE A 90 13.59 -4.91 0.73
C PHE A 90 14.86 -5.50 0.11
N LYS A 91 16.04 -5.14 0.64
CA LYS A 91 17.32 -5.72 0.19
C LYS A 91 17.38 -7.23 0.38
N GLN A 92 16.96 -7.73 1.53
CA GLN A 92 16.91 -9.17 1.82
C GLN A 92 15.97 -9.92 0.86
N LEU A 93 14.80 -9.35 0.56
CA LEU A 93 13.87 -9.94 -0.40
C LEU A 93 14.44 -9.97 -1.82
N GLN A 94 15.16 -8.92 -2.22
CA GLN A 94 15.82 -8.87 -3.51
C GLN A 94 16.89 -9.96 -3.63
N GLU A 95 17.77 -10.09 -2.63
CA GLU A 95 18.79 -11.15 -2.59
C GLU A 95 18.17 -12.56 -2.62
N LEU A 96 17.07 -12.75 -1.88
CA LEU A 96 16.35 -14.03 -1.87
C LEU A 96 15.72 -14.34 -3.22
N SER A 97 15.15 -13.34 -3.90
CA SER A 97 14.57 -13.50 -5.25
C SER A 97 15.64 -13.92 -6.27
N GLU A 98 16.82 -13.30 -6.24
CA GLU A 98 17.93 -13.64 -7.12
C GLU A 98 18.43 -15.08 -6.87
N LEU A 99 18.48 -15.50 -5.60
CA LEU A 99 18.84 -16.87 -5.24
C LEU A 99 17.77 -17.87 -5.71
N PHE A 100 16.49 -17.55 -5.52
CA PHE A 100 15.38 -18.38 -5.97
C PHE A 100 15.45 -18.61 -7.47
N GLU A 101 15.62 -17.57 -8.28
CA GLU A 101 15.76 -17.70 -9.73
C GLU A 101 16.92 -18.62 -10.12
N LYS A 102 18.09 -18.48 -9.47
CA LYS A 102 19.24 -19.37 -9.73
C LYS A 102 18.92 -20.83 -9.40
N GLN A 103 18.30 -21.08 -8.25
CA GLN A 103 17.98 -22.44 -7.83
C GLN A 103 16.90 -23.09 -8.72
N THR A 104 15.89 -22.33 -9.17
CA THR A 104 14.85 -22.87 -10.06
C THR A 104 15.37 -23.29 -11.44
N ARG A 105 16.53 -22.77 -11.89
CA ARG A 105 17.18 -23.23 -13.13
C ARG A 105 17.75 -24.64 -13.02
N GLU A 106 18.03 -25.10 -11.81
CA GLU A 106 18.61 -26.41 -11.53
C GLU A 106 17.54 -27.48 -11.28
N VAL A 107 16.26 -27.08 -11.17
CA VAL A 107 15.13 -27.95 -10.85
C VAL A 107 14.26 -28.19 -12.08
N PHE A 108 13.85 -29.45 -12.26
CA PHE A 108 12.91 -29.84 -13.29
C PHE A 108 11.76 -30.64 -12.69
N TYR A 109 10.55 -30.33 -13.14
CA TYR A 109 9.40 -31.19 -12.98
C TYR A 109 9.40 -32.25 -14.08
N TYR A 110 8.99 -33.45 -13.72
CA TYR A 110 8.90 -34.57 -14.65
C TYR A 110 7.48 -35.14 -14.59
N LYS A 111 6.86 -35.31 -15.76
CA LYS A 111 5.51 -35.86 -15.90
C LYS A 111 5.52 -36.99 -16.91
N ILE A 112 4.81 -38.07 -16.61
CA ILE A 112 4.72 -39.28 -17.43
C ILE A 112 3.24 -39.48 -17.77
N PHE A 113 2.96 -39.80 -19.02
CA PHE A 113 1.62 -40.07 -19.52
C PHE A 113 1.61 -41.35 -20.33
N THR A 114 0.46 -42.02 -20.34
CA THR A 114 0.20 -43.19 -21.19
C THR A 114 -0.73 -42.79 -22.31
N ILE A 115 -0.37 -43.12 -23.55
CA ILE A 115 -1.13 -42.79 -24.76
C ILE A 115 -1.47 -44.09 -25.47
N TYR A 116 -2.74 -44.27 -25.83
CA TYR A 116 -3.19 -45.45 -26.56
C TYR A 116 -3.63 -45.08 -27.98
N ASN A 117 -2.92 -45.60 -28.97
CA ASN A 117 -3.30 -45.49 -30.37
C ASN A 117 -4.28 -46.62 -30.71
N TYR A 118 -5.57 -46.31 -30.67
CA TYR A 118 -6.65 -47.26 -30.94
C TYR A 118 -6.74 -47.71 -32.41
N LYS A 119 -6.04 -47.04 -33.33
CA LYS A 119 -6.00 -47.45 -34.75
C LYS A 119 -4.94 -48.52 -35.01
N THR A 120 -3.83 -48.48 -34.27
CA THR A 120 -2.73 -49.46 -34.37
C THR A 120 -2.69 -50.49 -33.26
N ASP A 121 -3.50 -50.30 -32.20
CA ASP A 121 -3.50 -51.10 -30.96
C ASP A 121 -2.18 -51.03 -30.19
N GLU A 122 -1.55 -49.85 -30.18
CA GLU A 122 -0.24 -49.63 -29.55
C GLU A 122 -0.31 -48.66 -28.37
N TYR A 123 0.55 -48.91 -27.37
CA TYR A 123 0.72 -48.05 -26.20
C TYR A 123 2.05 -47.31 -26.26
N TRP A 124 1.98 -46.01 -26.00
CA TRP A 124 3.13 -45.11 -25.90
C TRP A 124 3.25 -44.57 -24.48
N TYR A 125 4.46 -44.52 -23.96
CA TYR A 125 4.77 -43.91 -22.66
C TYR A 125 5.63 -42.68 -22.91
N VAL A 126 5.00 -41.51 -22.80
CA VAL A 126 5.66 -40.23 -23.04
C VAL A 126 6.02 -39.58 -21.72
N TRP A 127 7.12 -38.83 -21.72
CA TRP A 127 7.54 -38.09 -20.54
C TRP A 127 8.02 -36.70 -20.91
N TYR A 128 7.69 -35.74 -20.07
CA TYR A 128 7.99 -34.34 -20.30
C TYR A 128 8.80 -33.77 -19.15
N LYS A 129 9.89 -33.10 -19.52
CA LYS A 129 10.80 -32.42 -18.59
C LYS A 129 10.52 -30.92 -18.67
N ILE A 130 10.04 -30.35 -17.58
CA ILE A 130 9.61 -28.95 -17.50
C ILE A 130 10.53 -28.25 -16.52
N LYS A 131 11.13 -27.12 -16.90
CA LYS A 131 11.95 -26.37 -15.97
C LYS A 131 11.10 -25.73 -14.89
N ALA A 132 11.60 -25.68 -13.67
CA ALA A 132 10.89 -24.94 -12.62
C ALA A 132 10.83 -23.44 -12.94
N GLU A 133 11.86 -22.86 -13.58
CA GLU A 133 11.84 -21.45 -14.01
C GLU A 133 10.64 -21.14 -14.94
N ASP A 134 10.33 -22.04 -15.87
CA ASP A 134 9.24 -21.87 -16.83
C ASP A 134 7.86 -21.94 -16.13
N TYR A 135 7.71 -22.83 -15.15
CA TYR A 135 6.51 -22.90 -14.31
C TYR A 135 6.33 -21.63 -13.47
N TYR A 136 7.39 -21.19 -12.78
CA TYR A 136 7.30 -20.00 -11.93
C TYR A 136 7.14 -18.69 -12.71
N HIS A 137 7.59 -18.64 -13.98
CA HIS A 137 7.28 -17.53 -14.87
C HIS A 137 5.77 -17.26 -14.94
N TYR A 138 4.96 -18.31 -15.12
CA TYR A 138 3.50 -18.20 -15.13
C TYR A 138 2.93 -17.96 -13.74
N ARG A 139 3.42 -18.67 -12.70
CA ARG A 139 2.91 -18.50 -11.33
C ARG A 139 3.09 -17.09 -10.77
N PHE A 140 4.07 -16.34 -11.27
CA PHE A 140 4.30 -14.96 -10.87
C PHE A 140 3.46 -13.93 -11.65
N ASP A 141 2.63 -14.35 -12.60
CA ASP A 141 1.60 -13.49 -13.18
C ASP A 141 0.43 -13.31 -12.21
N VAL A 142 0.60 -12.41 -11.25
CA VAL A 142 -0.37 -12.15 -10.18
C VAL A 142 -1.75 -11.74 -10.72
N LYS A 143 -1.83 -11.10 -11.89
CA LYS A 143 -3.11 -10.64 -12.45
C LYS A 143 -3.99 -11.81 -12.86
N THR A 144 -3.42 -12.77 -13.58
CA THR A 144 -4.10 -13.99 -14.02
C THR A 144 -4.52 -14.86 -12.83
N HIS A 145 -3.79 -14.80 -11.73
CA HIS A 145 -4.03 -15.55 -10.49
C HIS A 145 -5.04 -14.89 -9.53
N THR A 146 -5.80 -13.90 -9.98
CA THR A 146 -6.82 -13.25 -9.13
C THR A 146 -7.99 -14.22 -8.92
N PRO A 147 -8.29 -14.62 -7.67
CA PRO A 147 -9.39 -15.56 -7.40
C PRO A 147 -10.74 -15.01 -7.85
N ALA A 148 -11.50 -15.80 -8.59
CA ALA A 148 -12.81 -15.46 -9.11
C ALA A 148 -13.66 -16.73 -9.34
N GLN A 149 -14.98 -16.53 -9.38
CA GLN A 149 -15.93 -17.55 -9.83
C GLN A 149 -15.71 -17.85 -11.32
N LEU A 150 -16.06 -19.07 -11.77
CA LEU A 150 -15.81 -19.52 -13.14
C LEU A 150 -16.33 -18.54 -14.20
N ASN A 151 -17.58 -18.08 -14.06
CA ASN A 151 -18.19 -17.10 -14.96
C ASN A 151 -17.46 -15.75 -15.02
N ASN A 152 -16.75 -15.37 -13.95
CA ASN A 152 -16.03 -14.11 -13.85
C ASN A 152 -14.57 -14.21 -14.33
N ARG A 153 -13.97 -15.41 -14.29
CA ARG A 153 -12.62 -15.66 -14.81
C ARG A 153 -12.60 -16.10 -16.27
N PHE A 154 -13.70 -16.65 -16.79
CA PHE A 154 -13.84 -17.05 -18.19
C PHE A 154 -14.09 -15.84 -19.11
N THR A 155 -13.07 -15.00 -19.29
CA THR A 155 -13.11 -13.82 -20.17
C THR A 155 -12.35 -14.10 -21.47
N GLU A 156 -12.79 -13.49 -22.58
CA GLU A 156 -12.11 -13.64 -23.87
C GLU A 156 -10.62 -13.27 -23.78
N GLU A 157 -10.30 -12.14 -23.14
CA GLU A 157 -8.91 -11.70 -22.95
C GLU A 157 -8.07 -12.76 -22.23
N LEU A 158 -8.58 -13.30 -21.12
CA LEU A 158 -7.84 -14.28 -20.33
C LEU A 158 -7.68 -15.60 -21.09
N ILE A 159 -8.74 -16.11 -21.69
CA ILE A 159 -8.72 -17.38 -22.43
C ILE A 159 -7.81 -17.28 -23.64
N VAL A 160 -7.86 -16.20 -24.42
CA VAL A 160 -6.94 -16.00 -25.55
C VAL A 160 -5.50 -15.94 -25.06
N LYS A 161 -5.24 -15.19 -23.98
CA LYS A 161 -3.89 -15.07 -23.40
C LYS A 161 -3.35 -16.42 -22.93
N THR A 162 -4.12 -17.21 -22.19
CA THR A 162 -3.66 -18.50 -21.66
C THR A 162 -3.57 -19.56 -22.75
N VAL A 163 -4.54 -19.61 -23.67
CA VAL A 163 -4.50 -20.56 -24.80
C VAL A 163 -3.29 -20.30 -25.68
N THR A 164 -3.00 -19.04 -26.01
CA THR A 164 -1.89 -18.69 -26.92
C THR A 164 -0.51 -18.67 -26.27
N SER A 165 -0.42 -18.89 -24.94
CA SER A 165 0.87 -18.93 -24.23
C SER A 165 1.79 -20.04 -24.72
N TRP A 166 1.27 -21.05 -25.44
CA TRP A 166 2.11 -22.07 -26.11
C TRP A 166 3.15 -21.47 -27.05
N ARG A 167 2.98 -20.20 -27.49
CA ARG A 167 3.94 -19.46 -28.31
C ARG A 167 5.14 -18.94 -27.53
N ASP A 168 4.99 -18.78 -26.22
CA ASP A 168 6.04 -18.27 -25.35
C ASP A 168 7.18 -19.26 -25.25
N LYS A 169 8.39 -18.78 -24.98
CA LYS A 169 9.58 -19.63 -24.89
C LYS A 169 9.44 -20.62 -23.73
N GLU A 170 8.87 -20.14 -22.63
CA GLU A 170 8.64 -20.81 -21.36
C GLU A 170 7.58 -21.92 -21.51
N SER A 171 6.68 -21.85 -22.50
CA SER A 171 5.72 -22.93 -22.81
C SER A 171 6.22 -23.94 -23.84
N SER A 172 7.55 -24.08 -24.01
CA SER A 172 8.13 -25.00 -25.00
C SER A 172 7.60 -26.44 -24.90
N VAL A 173 7.34 -26.94 -23.69
CA VAL A 173 6.78 -28.28 -23.46
C VAL A 173 5.42 -28.50 -24.15
N ILE A 174 4.60 -27.46 -24.29
CA ILE A 174 3.30 -27.59 -24.96
C ILE A 174 3.48 -27.89 -26.45
N ARG A 175 4.49 -27.27 -27.08
CA ARG A 175 4.83 -27.54 -28.49
C ARG A 175 5.48 -28.91 -28.66
N GLU A 176 6.24 -29.36 -27.67
CA GLU A 176 6.81 -30.72 -27.61
C GLU A 176 5.71 -31.77 -27.55
N ILE A 177 4.80 -31.67 -26.58
CA ILE A 177 3.61 -32.54 -26.46
C ILE A 177 2.83 -32.57 -27.76
N ALA A 178 2.52 -31.40 -28.33
CA ALA A 178 1.74 -31.32 -29.55
C ALA A 178 2.46 -32.01 -30.72
N SER A 179 3.80 -31.95 -30.77
CA SER A 179 4.62 -32.63 -31.79
C SER A 179 4.63 -34.13 -31.61
N ASP A 180 4.86 -34.62 -30.40
CA ASP A 180 4.87 -36.05 -30.13
C ASP A 180 3.51 -36.69 -30.44
N LEU A 181 2.40 -36.07 -30.00
CA LEU A 181 1.06 -36.59 -30.27
C LEU A 181 0.73 -36.55 -31.77
N TRP A 182 1.21 -35.53 -32.49
CA TRP A 182 1.05 -35.45 -33.95
C TRP A 182 1.82 -36.57 -34.66
N ASP A 183 3.04 -36.84 -34.21
CA ASP A 183 3.89 -37.89 -34.79
C ASP A 183 3.34 -39.28 -34.47
N ILE A 184 2.87 -39.53 -33.24
CA ILE A 184 2.17 -40.78 -32.85
C ILE A 184 0.89 -40.98 -33.67
N SER A 185 0.22 -39.89 -34.05
CA SER A 185 -0.96 -39.95 -34.90
C SER A 185 -0.65 -40.13 -36.39
N GLU A 186 0.63 -40.10 -36.79
CA GLU A 186 1.08 -40.13 -38.20
C GLU A 186 0.41 -39.04 -39.06
N GLY A 187 0.07 -37.91 -38.44
CA GLY A 187 -0.64 -36.80 -39.09
C GLY A 187 -2.15 -37.00 -39.30
N ASP A 188 -2.73 -38.08 -38.77
CA ASP A 188 -4.18 -38.26 -38.74
C ASP A 188 -4.81 -37.29 -37.74
N LYS A 189 -5.60 -36.35 -38.27
CA LYS A 189 -6.21 -35.28 -37.47
C LYS A 189 -7.20 -35.78 -36.42
N GLU A 190 -8.00 -36.80 -36.74
CA GLU A 190 -8.99 -37.34 -35.81
C GLU A 190 -8.30 -38.08 -34.67
N LEU A 191 -7.32 -38.91 -35.02
CA LEU A 191 -6.51 -39.61 -34.04
C LEU A 191 -5.77 -38.60 -33.16
N PHE A 192 -5.09 -37.60 -33.74
CA PHE A 192 -4.41 -36.54 -33.00
C PHE A 192 -5.32 -35.88 -31.96
N VAL A 193 -6.52 -35.42 -32.35
CA VAL A 193 -7.47 -34.79 -31.44
C VAL A 193 -7.86 -35.77 -30.32
N ASN A 194 -8.15 -37.03 -30.65
CA ASN A 194 -8.45 -38.04 -29.64
C ASN A 194 -7.28 -38.31 -28.69
N LEU A 195 -6.03 -38.28 -29.18
CA LEU A 195 -4.84 -38.43 -28.32
C LEU A 195 -4.67 -37.22 -27.39
N VAL A 196 -4.96 -36.00 -27.85
CA VAL A 196 -4.97 -34.80 -27.00
C VAL A 196 -6.01 -34.95 -25.89
N ILE A 197 -7.21 -35.44 -26.21
CA ILE A 197 -8.26 -35.70 -25.22
C ILE A 197 -7.83 -36.77 -24.21
N GLN A 198 -7.22 -37.88 -24.67
CA GLN A 198 -6.65 -38.91 -23.79
C GLN A 198 -5.55 -38.34 -22.87
N PHE A 199 -4.72 -37.44 -23.39
CA PHE A 199 -3.65 -36.81 -22.62
C PHE A 199 -4.20 -35.93 -21.49
N VAL A 200 -5.12 -35.02 -21.80
CA VAL A 200 -5.63 -34.07 -20.80
C VAL A 200 -6.54 -34.72 -19.75
N HIS A 201 -7.21 -35.83 -20.08
CA HIS A 201 -8.02 -36.58 -19.11
C HIS A 201 -7.20 -37.37 -18.09
N GLN A 202 -5.87 -37.40 -18.21
CA GLN A 202 -4.99 -37.91 -17.15
C GLN A 202 -4.69 -36.86 -16.07
N ILE A 203 -5.16 -35.62 -16.23
CA ILE A 203 -5.07 -34.56 -15.22
C ILE A 203 -6.16 -34.75 -14.17
N CYS A 204 -5.80 -34.68 -12.88
CA CYS A 204 -6.76 -34.84 -11.80
C CYS A 204 -7.72 -33.65 -11.72
N TYR A 205 -9.02 -33.92 -11.78
CA TYR A 205 -10.02 -32.87 -11.62
C TYR A 205 -10.01 -32.32 -10.19
N ASN A 206 -9.80 -31.02 -10.04
CA ASN A 206 -9.84 -30.33 -8.76
C ASN A 206 -10.33 -28.89 -8.95
N GLU A 207 -11.34 -28.46 -8.19
CA GLU A 207 -11.91 -27.12 -8.30
C GLU A 207 -10.85 -26.04 -8.04
N THR A 208 -10.83 -25.02 -8.90
CA THR A 208 -9.87 -23.93 -8.80
C THR A 208 -10.56 -22.58 -8.81
N THR A 209 -9.83 -21.57 -8.34
CA THR A 209 -10.35 -20.21 -8.24
C THR A 209 -9.77 -19.27 -9.31
N TYR A 210 -8.93 -19.77 -10.22
CA TYR A 210 -8.30 -18.95 -11.26
C TYR A 210 -7.96 -19.83 -12.46
N THR A 211 -7.93 -19.22 -13.65
CA THR A 211 -7.55 -19.93 -14.88
C THR A 211 -6.04 -20.12 -14.90
N LYS A 212 -5.61 -21.36 -15.06
CA LYS A 212 -4.18 -21.72 -15.16
C LYS A 212 -3.67 -21.59 -16.59
N TYR A 213 -2.39 -21.28 -16.72
CA TYR A 213 -1.66 -21.51 -17.96
C TYR A 213 -1.45 -23.02 -18.18
N PRO A 214 -1.34 -23.47 -19.45
CA PRO A 214 -1.12 -24.88 -19.78
C PRO A 214 0.04 -25.54 -19.03
N VAL A 215 1.16 -24.82 -18.88
CA VAL A 215 2.34 -25.31 -18.14
C VAL A 215 2.04 -25.54 -16.68
N GLU A 216 1.22 -24.69 -16.06
CA GLU A 216 0.83 -24.83 -14.65
C GLU A 216 -0.08 -26.03 -14.47
N THR A 217 -1.11 -26.19 -15.31
CA THR A 217 -1.99 -27.38 -15.31
C THR A 217 -1.18 -28.67 -15.44
N LEU A 218 -0.18 -28.66 -16.32
CA LEU A 218 0.70 -29.81 -16.56
C LEU A 218 1.60 -30.13 -15.35
N VAL A 219 2.28 -29.12 -14.79
CA VAL A 219 3.18 -29.29 -13.63
C VAL A 219 2.42 -29.66 -12.37
N GLU A 220 1.30 -29.00 -12.10
CA GLU A 220 0.47 -29.28 -10.93
C GLU A 220 -0.27 -30.62 -11.09
N GLY A 221 -0.54 -31.06 -12.32
CA GLY A 221 -1.27 -32.30 -12.58
C GLY A 221 -2.72 -32.26 -12.09
N SER A 222 -3.26 -31.05 -11.91
CA SER A 222 -4.64 -30.84 -11.47
C SER A 222 -5.22 -29.54 -12.00
N GLY A 223 -6.54 -29.51 -12.14
CA GLY A 223 -7.31 -28.33 -12.55
C GLY A 223 -8.78 -28.67 -12.71
N ASP A 224 -9.61 -27.66 -12.88
CA ASP A 224 -11.02 -27.82 -13.22
C ASP A 224 -11.27 -27.64 -14.72
N CYS A 225 -12.54 -27.62 -15.12
CA CYS A 225 -12.96 -27.68 -16.52
C CYS A 225 -12.20 -26.70 -17.43
N ASP A 226 -12.09 -25.43 -17.06
CA ASP A 226 -11.43 -24.44 -17.91
C ASP A 226 -9.91 -24.63 -17.97
N ASN A 227 -9.28 -25.09 -16.89
CA ASN A 227 -7.84 -25.36 -16.86
C ASN A 227 -7.47 -26.50 -17.83
N VAL A 228 -8.29 -27.56 -17.84
CA VAL A 228 -8.12 -28.71 -18.73
C VAL A 228 -8.46 -28.32 -20.18
N ALA A 229 -9.52 -27.54 -20.38
CA ALA A 229 -9.92 -27.05 -21.70
C ALA A 229 -8.87 -26.12 -22.31
N VAL A 230 -8.28 -25.21 -21.52
CA VAL A 230 -7.18 -24.34 -21.94
C VAL A 230 -5.96 -25.18 -22.34
N LEU A 231 -5.57 -26.18 -21.55
CA LEU A 231 -4.46 -27.07 -21.89
C LEU A 231 -4.70 -27.80 -23.23
N ALA A 232 -5.90 -28.38 -23.42
CA ALA A 232 -6.26 -29.06 -24.66
C ALA A 232 -6.23 -28.10 -25.86
N ALA A 233 -6.85 -26.93 -25.71
CA ALA A 233 -6.90 -25.90 -26.74
C ALA A 233 -5.49 -25.40 -27.11
N SER A 234 -4.59 -25.22 -26.15
CA SER A 234 -3.20 -24.84 -26.42
C SER A 234 -2.44 -25.89 -27.21
N ILE A 235 -2.59 -27.18 -26.88
CA ILE A 235 -1.93 -28.28 -27.60
C ILE A 235 -2.45 -28.35 -29.05
N LEU A 236 -3.77 -28.29 -29.25
CA LEU A 236 -4.39 -28.28 -30.56
C LEU A 236 -3.94 -27.07 -31.39
N ASN A 237 -3.97 -25.87 -30.78
CA ASN A 237 -3.60 -24.64 -31.46
C ASN A 237 -2.11 -24.59 -31.82
N ALA A 238 -1.24 -25.22 -31.02
CA ALA A 238 0.18 -25.38 -31.34
C ALA A 238 0.45 -26.19 -32.62
N LYS A 239 -0.51 -27.02 -33.06
CA LYS A 239 -0.47 -27.73 -34.36
C LYS A 239 -1.34 -27.10 -35.45
N GLY A 240 -1.75 -25.85 -35.24
CA GLY A 240 -2.46 -25.07 -36.25
C GLY A 240 -3.94 -25.42 -36.40
N PHE A 241 -4.53 -26.10 -35.40
CA PHE A 241 -5.98 -26.25 -35.35
C PHE A 241 -6.59 -24.95 -34.84
N ASP A 242 -7.68 -24.52 -35.50
CA ASP A 242 -8.53 -23.47 -35.00
C ASP A 242 -9.32 -24.00 -33.79
N VAL A 243 -9.26 -23.29 -32.68
CA VAL A 243 -9.84 -23.71 -31.40
C VAL A 243 -10.79 -22.64 -30.88
N ILE A 244 -11.88 -23.10 -30.26
CA ILE A 244 -12.83 -22.26 -29.52
C ILE A 244 -13.02 -22.96 -28.17
N VAL A 245 -12.87 -22.20 -27.09
CA VAL A 245 -13.21 -22.66 -25.74
C VAL A 245 -14.52 -21.99 -25.35
N MET A 246 -15.50 -22.77 -24.90
CA MET A 246 -16.86 -22.28 -24.64
C MET A 246 -17.28 -22.61 -23.22
N LEU A 247 -17.79 -21.63 -22.49
CA LEU A 247 -18.48 -21.87 -21.24
C LEU A 247 -19.94 -22.27 -21.53
N VAL A 248 -20.30 -23.49 -21.15
CA VAL A 248 -21.64 -24.06 -21.28
C VAL A 248 -22.24 -24.26 -19.89
N GLU A 249 -23.55 -24.04 -19.74
CA GLU A 249 -24.24 -24.33 -18.48
C GLU A 249 -24.90 -25.71 -18.57
N ALA A 250 -24.51 -26.62 -17.67
CA ALA A 250 -25.08 -27.96 -17.55
C ALA A 250 -25.52 -28.18 -16.11
N ASP A 251 -26.76 -28.64 -15.90
CA ASP A 251 -27.34 -28.90 -14.58
C ASP A 251 -27.24 -27.73 -13.58
N GLY A 252 -27.26 -26.49 -14.08
CA GLY A 252 -27.17 -25.26 -13.27
C GLY A 252 -25.74 -24.91 -12.81
N VAL A 253 -24.72 -25.58 -13.36
CA VAL A 253 -23.31 -25.32 -13.10
C VAL A 253 -22.61 -25.01 -14.42
N GLY A 254 -21.77 -23.96 -14.44
CA GLY A 254 -20.94 -23.64 -15.60
C GLY A 254 -19.84 -24.69 -15.80
N HIS A 255 -19.62 -25.10 -17.04
CA HIS A 255 -18.61 -26.07 -17.48
C HIS A 255 -17.95 -25.54 -18.75
N ALA A 256 -16.61 -25.53 -18.81
CA ALA A 256 -15.83 -24.98 -19.90
C ALA A 256 -15.27 -26.05 -20.85
#